data_AF-A0A2D9S2I8-F1
#
_entry.id   AF-A0A2D9S2I8-F1
#
_cell.length_a   1.000
_cell.length_b   1.000
_cell.length_c   1.000
_cell.angle_alpha   90.00
_cell.angle_beta   90.00
_cell.angle_gamma   90.00
#
_symmetry.space_group_name_H-M   'P 1'
#
loop_
_entity.id
_entity.type
_entity.pdbx_description
1 polymer ?
#
loop_
_entity_poly.entity_id
_entity_poly.type
_entity_poly.pdbx_seq_one_letter_code
_entity_poly.pdbx_strand_id
1 'polypeptide(L)'
;YTNSWRYLYSIKKGNFRVDLDGNQDAAIEEEHEEHAKKQLDESKAKAAEKRKQAAQANRKKDGRSSAANSGDKAGKSPAGRYNNGTKSKNSRPIKTPPAKLSDADLTVGTSVTVKLGKSPMHAVITEVAKDGVHVQLDTGMVVKVNPQTLRLARSKR
;
A
#
# COMPACT_ATOMS: atom_id res chain seq x y z
N TYR A 1 -7.71 -11.95 12.16
CA TYR A 1 -8.89 -12.08 13.04
C TYR A 1 -8.58 -11.68 14.48
N THR A 2 -7.44 -12.09 15.03
CA THR A 2 -7.08 -11.88 16.45
C THR A 2 -6.75 -10.43 16.86
N ASN A 3 -6.31 -9.55 15.95
CA ASN A 3 -5.97 -8.15 16.30
C ASN A 3 -7.00 -7.12 15.79
N SER A 4 -8.18 -7.58 15.38
CA SER A 4 -9.27 -6.67 15.02
C SER A 4 -9.80 -6.00 16.30
N TRP A 5 -10.04 -4.69 16.28
CA TRP A 5 -10.63 -4.00 17.44
C TRP A 5 -11.93 -4.64 17.90
N ARG A 6 -12.75 -5.11 16.95
CA ARG A 6 -14.03 -5.76 17.25
C ARG A 6 -13.85 -7.07 18.04
N TYR A 7 -12.75 -7.79 17.76
CA TYR A 7 -12.40 -9.01 18.46
C TYR A 7 -11.80 -8.72 19.83
N LEU A 8 -10.85 -7.78 19.91
CA LEU A 8 -10.26 -7.35 21.19
C LEU A 8 -11.33 -6.84 22.18
N TYR A 9 -12.36 -6.14 21.68
CA TYR A 9 -13.52 -5.72 22.50
C TYR A 9 -14.40 -6.86 23.00
N SER A 10 -14.42 -8.00 22.31
CA SER A 10 -15.23 -9.16 22.68
C SER A 10 -14.57 -10.06 23.72
N ILE A 11 -13.27 -9.87 23.98
CA ILE A 11 -12.53 -10.58 25.02
C ILE A 11 -12.86 -9.92 26.36
N LYS A 12 -13.68 -10.61 27.16
CA LYS A 12 -14.10 -10.18 28.49
C LYS A 12 -14.03 -11.37 29.44
N LYS A 13 -13.67 -11.11 30.69
CA LYS A 13 -13.69 -12.10 31.76
C LYS A 13 -15.07 -12.78 31.83
N GLY A 14 -15.06 -14.11 31.89
CA GLY A 14 -16.27 -14.93 32.01
C GLY A 14 -16.96 -15.30 30.70
N ASN A 15 -16.45 -14.84 29.55
CA ASN A 15 -16.82 -15.43 28.27
C ASN A 15 -15.98 -16.69 27.99
N PHE A 16 -16.50 -17.58 27.16
CA PHE A 16 -15.81 -18.81 26.76
C PHE A 16 -15.33 -18.72 25.33
N ARG A 17 -14.18 -19.35 25.06
CA ARG A 17 -13.77 -19.66 23.70
C ARG A 17 -14.63 -20.81 23.19
N VAL A 18 -14.94 -20.80 21.91
CA VAL A 18 -15.74 -21.83 21.27
C VAL A 18 -14.80 -22.73 20.48
N ASP A 19 -14.92 -24.05 20.68
CA ASP A 19 -14.16 -25.05 19.94
C ASP A 19 -14.68 -25.21 18.49
N LEU A 20 -14.13 -26.19 17.77
CA LEU A 20 -14.56 -26.49 16.40
C LEU A 20 -15.96 -27.13 16.33
N ASP A 21 -16.40 -27.75 17.42
CA ASP A 21 -17.67 -28.46 17.54
C ASP A 21 -18.80 -27.54 18.07
N GLY A 22 -18.46 -26.29 18.42
CA GLY A 22 -19.39 -25.29 18.95
C GLY A 22 -19.56 -25.28 20.47
N ASN A 23 -18.78 -26.08 21.20
CA ASN A 23 -18.83 -26.13 22.66
C ASN A 23 -17.93 -25.08 23.31
N GLN A 24 -18.24 -24.75 24.56
CA GLN A 24 -17.42 -23.87 25.40
C GLN A 24 -16.15 -24.61 25.81
N ASP A 25 -15.01 -24.09 25.39
CA ASP A 25 -13.68 -24.60 25.73
C ASP A 25 -13.09 -23.78 26.89
N ALA A 26 -11.98 -23.06 26.67
CA ALA A 26 -11.32 -22.29 27.71
C ALA A 26 -12.10 -21.02 28.08
N ALA A 27 -12.31 -20.80 29.39
CA ALA A 27 -12.78 -19.54 29.92
C ALA A 27 -11.77 -18.43 29.64
N ILE A 28 -12.26 -17.25 29.29
CA ILE A 28 -11.43 -16.06 29.16
C ILE A 28 -11.11 -15.57 30.57
N GLU A 29 -9.86 -15.76 30.95
CA GLU A 29 -9.28 -15.25 32.19
C GLU A 29 -9.05 -13.74 32.15
N GLU A 30 -8.83 -13.16 33.33
CA GLU A 30 -8.59 -11.73 33.50
C GLU A 30 -7.35 -11.25 32.74
N GLU A 31 -6.28 -12.06 32.71
CA GLU A 31 -5.06 -11.76 31.96
C GLU A 31 -5.33 -11.56 30.46
N HIS A 32 -6.28 -12.32 29.90
CA HIS A 32 -6.64 -12.21 28.49
C HIS A 32 -7.38 -10.90 28.20
N GLU A 33 -8.25 -10.45 29.12
CA GLU A 33 -8.93 -9.17 29.01
C GLU A 33 -7.94 -8.00 29.11
N GLU A 34 -7.01 -8.06 30.06
CA GLU A 34 -5.98 -7.03 30.22
C GLU A 34 -5.08 -6.91 28.99
N HIS A 35 -4.61 -8.06 28.48
CA HIS A 35 -3.82 -8.09 27.26
C HIS A 35 -4.59 -7.56 26.05
N ALA A 36 -5.88 -7.88 25.94
CA ALA A 36 -6.73 -7.38 24.86
C ALA A 36 -6.93 -5.85 24.94
N LYS A 37 -7.15 -5.30 26.14
CA LYS A 37 -7.24 -3.85 26.38
C LYS A 37 -5.95 -3.14 25.99
N LYS A 38 -4.80 -3.66 26.44
CA LYS A 38 -3.49 -3.11 26.10
C LYS A 38 -3.26 -3.06 24.58
N GLN A 39 -3.54 -4.16 23.88
CA GLN A 39 -3.42 -4.20 22.41
C GLN A 39 -4.37 -3.23 21.71
N LEU A 40 -5.56 -3.02 22.26
CA LEU A 40 -6.56 -2.13 21.70
C LEU A 40 -6.08 -0.67 21.77
N ASP A 41 -5.52 -0.28 22.91
CA ASP A 41 -4.97 1.06 23.12
C ASP A 41 -3.73 1.31 22.25
N GLU A 42 -2.81 0.36 22.18
CA GLU A 42 -1.64 0.42 21.28
C GLU A 42 -2.07 0.53 19.81
N SER A 43 -3.07 -0.25 19.41
CA SER A 43 -3.60 -0.22 18.04
C SER A 43 -4.31 1.08 17.71
N LYS A 44 -5.07 1.66 18.65
CA LYS A 44 -5.70 2.97 18.52
C LYS A 44 -4.67 4.09 18.43
N ALA A 45 -3.63 4.07 19.28
CA ALA A 45 -2.55 5.05 19.23
C ALA A 45 -1.83 5.01 17.88
N LYS A 46 -1.46 3.81 17.41
CA LYS A 46 -0.83 3.62 16.10
C LYS A 46 -1.72 4.06 14.94
N ALA A 47 -3.03 3.78 15.02
CA ALA A 47 -3.99 4.23 14.01
C ALA A 47 -4.17 5.76 14.01
N ALA A 48 -4.17 6.40 15.18
CA ALA A 48 -4.24 7.85 15.31
C ALA A 48 -2.99 8.52 14.72
N GLU A 49 -1.80 7.99 14.98
CA GLU A 49 -0.55 8.49 14.40
C GLU A 49 -0.55 8.34 12.88
N LYS A 50 -0.89 7.16 12.37
CA LYS A 50 -1.02 6.91 10.92
C LYS A 50 -2.06 7.84 10.28
N ARG A 51 -3.17 8.13 10.97
CA ARG A 51 -4.19 9.08 10.50
C ARG A 51 -3.64 10.51 10.45
N LYS A 52 -2.87 10.94 11.45
CA LYS A 52 -2.21 12.26 11.47
C LYS A 52 -1.20 12.38 10.32
N GLN A 53 -0.36 11.37 10.11
CA GLN A 53 0.61 11.34 9.00
C GLN A 53 -0.09 11.37 7.63
N ALA A 54 -1.16 10.58 7.45
CA ALA A 54 -1.95 10.60 6.23
C ALA A 54 -2.66 11.94 5.98
N ALA A 55 -3.18 12.59 7.03
CA ALA A 55 -3.78 13.91 6.93
C ALA A 55 -2.76 14.99 6.54
N GLN A 56 -1.53 14.92 7.05
CA GLN A 56 -0.44 15.81 6.64
C GLN A 56 0.03 15.56 5.20
N ALA A 57 0.07 14.30 4.77
CA ALA A 57 0.40 13.94 3.39
C ALA A 57 -0.67 14.41 2.39
N ASN A 58 -1.95 14.30 2.74
CA ASN A 58 -3.05 14.80 1.91
C ASN A 58 -3.09 16.34 1.88
N ARG A 59 -2.84 17.04 2.99
CA ARG A 59 -2.72 18.50 3.00
C ARG A 59 -1.61 19.03 2.08
N LYS A 60 -0.51 18.29 1.90
CA LYS A 60 0.56 18.63 0.93
C LYS A 60 0.17 18.33 -0.52
N LYS A 61 -0.83 17.46 -0.76
CA LYS A 61 -1.34 17.11 -2.09
C LYS A 61 -2.52 17.99 -2.52
N ASP A 62 -3.29 18.50 -1.57
CA ASP A 62 -4.49 19.32 -1.76
C ASP A 62 -4.21 20.84 -1.78
N GLY A 63 -2.94 21.25 -1.94
CA GLY A 63 -2.55 22.64 -2.29
C GLY A 63 -3.05 23.09 -3.68
N ARG A 64 -3.80 22.24 -4.38
CA ARG A 64 -4.69 22.60 -5.48
C ARG A 64 -6.10 22.12 -5.10
N SER A 65 -7.01 23.08 -4.93
CA SER A 65 -8.43 22.95 -4.61
C SER A 65 -8.81 22.44 -3.21
N SER A 66 -9.03 23.38 -2.28
CA SER A 66 -10.31 23.49 -1.54
C SER A 66 -10.19 24.57 -0.45
N ALA A 67 -10.15 25.84 -0.88
CA ALA A 67 -10.69 26.92 -0.06
C ALA A 67 -12.21 26.95 -0.28
N ALA A 68 -12.95 27.22 0.81
CA ALA A 68 -14.42 27.39 0.90
C ALA A 68 -15.28 26.11 0.96
N ASN A 69 -15.52 25.60 2.17
CA ASN A 69 -16.76 25.94 2.88
C ASN A 69 -16.80 25.28 4.26
N SER A 70 -16.50 26.09 5.27
CA SER A 70 -17.03 25.95 6.63
C SER A 70 -18.45 26.51 6.61
N GLY A 71 -19.44 25.75 7.06
CA GLY A 71 -20.84 26.19 7.06
C GLY A 71 -21.75 25.19 7.74
N ASP A 72 -21.91 25.37 9.04
CA ASP A 72 -22.94 24.81 9.90
C ASP A 72 -24.34 25.12 9.35
N LYS A 73 -25.17 24.11 9.01
CA LYS A 73 -26.64 24.20 9.00
C LYS A 73 -27.30 22.83 9.09
N ALA A 74 -28.06 22.66 10.16
CA ALA A 74 -29.08 21.63 10.30
C ALA A 74 -30.26 21.83 9.33
N GLY A 75 -30.85 20.72 8.87
CA GLY A 75 -32.23 20.64 8.39
C GLY A 75 -32.45 20.86 6.90
N LYS A 76 -32.72 19.74 6.17
CA LYS A 76 -33.85 19.48 5.25
C LYS A 76 -33.40 18.45 4.20
N SER A 77 -33.74 17.19 4.39
CA SER A 77 -33.57 16.15 3.36
C SER A 77 -34.57 16.38 2.22
N PRO A 78 -34.15 16.45 0.94
CA PRO A 78 -35.04 16.16 -0.15
C PRO A 78 -35.04 14.66 -0.39
N ALA A 79 -36.19 14.04 -0.14
CA ALA A 79 -36.49 12.71 -0.65
C ALA A 79 -36.38 12.72 -2.18
N GLY A 80 -35.75 11.68 -2.73
CA GLY A 80 -35.74 11.41 -4.17
C GLY A 80 -34.35 11.45 -4.79
N ARG A 81 -33.65 10.33 -4.70
CA ARG A 81 -32.85 9.76 -5.80
C ARG A 81 -32.51 8.32 -5.47
N TYR A 82 -33.45 7.45 -5.85
CA TYR A 82 -33.16 6.04 -6.05
C TYR A 82 -32.02 5.90 -7.07
N ASN A 83 -31.14 4.92 -6.80
CA ASN A 83 -30.23 4.30 -7.76
C ASN A 83 -29.15 5.19 -8.39
N ASN A 84 -28.12 5.51 -7.61
CA ASN A 84 -26.78 5.61 -8.17
C ASN A 84 -25.87 4.67 -7.38
N GLY A 85 -25.65 3.46 -7.93
CA GLY A 85 -24.75 2.48 -7.35
C GLY A 85 -23.37 3.09 -7.07
N THR A 86 -22.75 2.68 -5.98
CA THR A 86 -21.42 3.12 -5.48
C THR A 86 -20.24 2.70 -6.38
N LYS A 87 -20.49 2.44 -7.66
CA LYS A 87 -19.43 2.20 -8.63
C LYS A 87 -18.90 3.55 -9.09
N SER A 88 -17.91 4.07 -8.38
CA SER A 88 -17.02 5.05 -8.98
C SER A 88 -16.48 4.42 -10.27
N LYS A 89 -16.75 5.06 -11.41
CA LYS A 89 -16.14 4.68 -12.69
C LYS A 89 -14.68 5.10 -12.60
N ASN A 90 -13.90 4.28 -11.91
CA ASN A 90 -12.46 4.41 -11.80
C ASN A 90 -11.90 4.09 -13.19
N SER A 91 -11.83 5.09 -14.06
CA SER A 91 -11.05 4.99 -15.29
C SER A 91 -9.60 4.83 -14.86
N ARG A 92 -9.17 3.58 -14.73
CA ARG A 92 -7.74 3.29 -14.58
C ARG A 92 -7.05 3.97 -15.78
N PRO A 93 -6.06 4.85 -15.55
CA PRO A 93 -5.29 5.38 -16.65
C PRO A 93 -4.72 4.18 -17.39
N ILE A 94 -5.00 4.10 -18.69
CA ILE A 94 -4.42 3.12 -19.60
C ILE A 94 -2.92 3.33 -19.50
N LYS A 95 -2.25 2.51 -18.70
CA LYS A 95 -0.80 2.50 -18.61
C LYS A 95 -0.32 1.98 -19.94
N THR A 96 0.02 2.89 -20.84
CA THR A 96 0.78 2.55 -22.04
C THR A 96 2.00 1.74 -21.58
N PRO A 97 2.24 0.55 -22.16
CA PRO A 97 3.35 -0.28 -21.75
C PRO A 97 4.63 0.54 -21.86
N PRO A 98 5.53 0.46 -20.86
CA PRO A 98 6.81 1.16 -20.93
C PRO A 98 7.54 0.76 -22.20
N ALA A 99 8.02 1.77 -22.94
CA ALA A 99 8.74 1.60 -24.19
C ALA A 99 9.83 0.54 -24.03
N LYS A 100 9.89 -0.38 -25.00
CA LYS A 100 10.98 -1.35 -25.10
C LYS A 100 12.27 -0.56 -25.32
N LEU A 101 13.36 -0.99 -24.69
CA LEU A 101 14.67 -0.42 -24.96
C LEU A 101 14.98 -0.63 -26.44
N SER A 102 15.25 0.46 -27.16
CA SER A 102 15.88 0.40 -28.48
C SER A 102 17.38 0.20 -28.32
N ASP A 103 18.02 -0.47 -29.28
CA ASP A 103 19.46 -0.77 -29.24
C ASP A 103 20.35 0.48 -29.12
N ALA A 104 19.81 1.66 -29.43
CA ALA A 104 20.46 2.95 -29.26
C ALA A 104 20.70 3.36 -27.78
N ASP A 105 19.92 2.82 -26.84
CA ASP A 105 20.01 3.18 -25.41
C ASP A 105 20.86 2.17 -24.60
N LEU A 106 21.43 1.15 -25.27
CA LEU A 106 22.32 0.16 -24.66
C LEU A 106 23.76 0.69 -24.60
N THR A 107 23.95 1.79 -23.90
CA THR A 107 25.27 2.37 -23.64
C THR A 107 25.67 2.19 -22.18
N VAL A 108 26.98 2.04 -21.96
CA VAL A 108 27.57 1.97 -20.61
C VAL A 108 27.26 3.28 -19.87
N GLY A 109 26.84 3.18 -18.61
CA GLY A 109 26.43 4.32 -17.78
C GLY A 109 24.95 4.67 -17.86
N THR A 110 24.17 4.05 -18.74
CA THR A 110 22.72 4.32 -18.82
C THR A 110 21.97 3.74 -17.63
N SER A 111 21.10 4.56 -17.03
CA SER A 111 20.20 4.14 -15.96
C SER A 111 19.04 3.32 -16.51
N VAL A 112 18.97 2.07 -16.10
CA VAL A 112 17.96 1.09 -16.49
C VAL A 112 17.23 0.54 -15.28
N THR A 113 16.17 -0.22 -15.55
CA THR A 113 15.36 -0.89 -14.55
C THR A 113 15.30 -2.38 -14.89
N VAL A 114 15.71 -3.21 -13.94
CA VAL A 114 15.78 -4.67 -14.07
C VAL A 114 14.59 -5.29 -13.35
N LYS A 115 13.89 -6.22 -14.00
CA LYS A 115 12.83 -6.98 -13.34
C LYS A 115 13.44 -8.11 -12.50
N LEU A 116 13.52 -7.92 -11.18
CA LEU A 116 13.97 -8.95 -10.24
C LEU A 116 12.76 -9.50 -9.47
N GLY A 117 12.37 -10.73 -9.81
CA GLY A 117 11.14 -11.34 -9.30
C GLY A 117 9.88 -10.55 -9.68
N LYS A 118 9.15 -10.04 -8.68
CA LYS A 118 7.89 -9.30 -8.85
C LYS A 118 8.07 -7.78 -8.88
N SER A 119 9.26 -7.28 -8.56
CA SER A 119 9.53 -5.84 -8.41
C SER A 119 10.62 -5.37 -9.37
N PRO A 120 10.39 -4.26 -10.10
CA PRO A 120 11.46 -3.61 -10.84
C PRO A 120 12.46 -2.94 -9.88
N MET A 121 13.76 -3.10 -10.14
CA MET A 121 14.85 -2.44 -9.41
C MET A 121 15.68 -1.55 -10.33
N HIS A 122 16.17 -0.43 -9.79
CA HIS A 122 17.02 0.53 -10.49
C HIS A 122 18.47 0.04 -10.56
N ALA A 123 19.11 0.30 -11.70
CA ALA A 123 20.45 -0.19 -11.99
C ALA A 123 21.13 0.62 -13.10
N VAL A 124 22.44 0.48 -13.24
CA VAL A 124 23.28 1.14 -14.25
C VAL A 124 24.03 0.09 -15.07
N ILE A 125 24.04 0.25 -16.40
CA ILE A 125 24.78 -0.65 -17.30
C ILE A 125 26.28 -0.43 -17.12
N THR A 126 27.03 -1.48 -16.76
CA THR A 126 28.49 -1.43 -16.63
C THR A 126 29.19 -1.93 -17.89
N GLU A 127 28.67 -2.97 -18.53
CA GLU A 127 29.27 -3.55 -19.73
C GLU A 127 28.19 -4.15 -20.64
N VAL A 128 28.36 -3.96 -21.95
CA VAL A 128 27.47 -4.52 -22.98
C VAL A 128 28.26 -5.59 -23.75
N ALA A 129 27.99 -6.86 -23.48
CA ALA A 129 28.57 -7.99 -24.20
C ALA A 129 27.56 -8.59 -25.18
N LYS A 130 28.06 -9.33 -26.20
CA LYS A 130 27.21 -10.01 -27.20
C LYS A 130 26.28 -11.05 -26.56
N ASP A 131 26.72 -11.69 -25.48
CA ASP A 131 25.98 -12.77 -24.79
C ASP A 131 25.14 -12.28 -23.60
N GLY A 132 25.11 -10.97 -23.32
CA GLY A 132 24.35 -10.39 -22.23
C GLY A 132 24.91 -9.08 -21.72
N VAL A 133 24.08 -8.33 -20.99
CA VAL A 133 24.45 -7.02 -20.42
C VAL A 133 24.77 -7.20 -18.94
N HIS A 134 25.93 -6.70 -18.51
CA HIS A 134 26.25 -6.59 -17.09
C HIS A 134 25.69 -5.28 -16.56
N VAL A 135 24.90 -5.39 -15.50
CA VAL A 135 24.23 -4.25 -14.88
C VAL A 135 24.54 -4.26 -13.39
N GLN A 136 25.00 -3.12 -12.87
CA GLN A 136 25.18 -2.89 -11.46
C GLN A 136 23.89 -2.32 -10.87
N LEU A 137 23.28 -3.05 -9.94
CA LEU A 137 22.13 -2.58 -9.18
C LEU A 137 22.56 -1.47 -8.21
N ASP A 138 21.63 -0.61 -7.79
CA ASP A 138 21.89 0.40 -6.75
C ASP A 138 22.38 -0.21 -5.42
N THR A 139 22.09 -1.50 -5.20
CA THR A 139 22.58 -2.28 -4.06
C THR A 139 24.06 -2.69 -4.17
N GLY A 140 24.73 -2.34 -5.28
CA GLY A 140 26.14 -2.68 -5.56
C GLY A 140 26.35 -4.05 -6.18
N MET A 141 25.32 -4.87 -6.34
CA MET A 141 25.41 -6.19 -6.97
C MET A 141 25.50 -6.06 -8.49
N VAL A 142 26.36 -6.86 -9.14
CA VAL A 142 26.47 -6.96 -10.61
C VAL A 142 25.73 -8.21 -11.09
N VAL A 143 24.79 -8.03 -12.01
CA VAL A 143 23.95 -9.12 -12.55
C VAL A 143 24.07 -9.15 -14.07
N LYS A 144 24.29 -10.34 -14.64
CA LYS A 144 24.18 -10.59 -16.07
C LYS A 144 22.69 -10.71 -16.43
N VAL A 145 22.22 -9.85 -17.33
CA VAL A 145 20.81 -9.80 -17.71
C VAL A 145 20.63 -9.75 -19.22
N ASN A 146 19.56 -10.36 -19.71
CA ASN A 146 19.19 -10.29 -21.11
C ASN A 146 18.62 -8.89 -21.43
N PRO A 147 19.00 -8.27 -22.56
CA PRO A 147 18.58 -6.91 -22.90
C PRO A 147 17.05 -6.77 -23.00
N GLN A 148 16.34 -7.85 -23.38
CA GLN A 148 14.87 -7.92 -23.43
C GLN A 148 14.17 -7.69 -22.08
N THR A 149 14.87 -7.95 -20.98
CA THR A 149 14.31 -7.82 -19.62
C THR A 149 14.58 -6.45 -18.99
N LEU A 150 15.46 -5.67 -19.61
CA LEU A 150 15.81 -4.32 -19.20
C LEU A 150 14.76 -3.34 -19.70
N ARG A 151 14.51 -2.29 -18.92
CA ARG A 151 13.68 -1.15 -19.32
C ARG A 151 14.40 0.15 -19.02
N LEU A 152 14.13 1.19 -19.81
CA LEU A 152 14.69 2.52 -19.52
C LEU A 152 14.14 3.02 -18.19
N ALA A 153 15.03 3.48 -17.30
CA ALA A 153 14.59 4.10 -16.06
C ALA A 153 13.88 5.41 -16.40
N ARG A 154 12.60 5.55 -16.00
CA ARG A 154 11.91 6.83 -16.14
C ARG A 154 12.52 7.81 -15.14
N SER A 155 13.06 8.91 -15.64
CA SER A 155 13.49 10.03 -14.81
C SER A 155 12.37 10.44 -13.84
N LYS A 156 12.73 10.60 -12.56
CA LYS A 156 11.81 10.97 -11.49
C LYS A 156 11.43 12.44 -11.71
N ARG A 157 10.22 12.67 -12.23
CA ARG A 157 9.65 14.01 -12.42
C ARG A 157 9.22 14.62 -11.09
#